data_AF-J4H4V8-F1
#
_entry.id   AF-J4H4V8-F1
#
_cell.length_a   1.000
_cell.length_b   1.000
_cell.length_c   1.000
_cell.angle_alpha   90.00
_cell.angle_beta   90.00
_cell.angle_gamma   90.00
#
_symmetry.space_group_name_H-M   'P 1'
#
loop_
_entity.id
_entity.type
_entity.pdbx_description
1 polymer ?
#
loop_
_entity_poly.entity_id
_entity_poly.type
_entity_poly.pdbx_seq_one_letter_code
_entity_poly.pdbx_strand_id
1 'polypeptide(L)'
;MAPIPRPVCGKGGITSLQDAMGLSADPGTFDAIKKCLRELSKDILDEGHPFGQQDPAKWETFVQKAVARHPLFRRYKNQWPIKWYMRKCLGHTSYNARQQCKLDQSAGVVISGAMVPASPQSDSKYEPECHRVSSKEVTVGNNVRMVVAGEAATPSCVKEFVAWLRSRCIDLSRASKRQA
;
A
#
# COMPACT_ATOMS: atom_id res chain seq x y z
N MET A 1 16.41 24.14 -8.14
CA MET A 1 16.43 22.71 -8.57
C MET A 1 15.22 22.48 -9.47
N ALA A 2 15.43 22.06 -10.72
CA ALA A 2 14.34 21.71 -11.62
C ALA A 2 13.57 20.49 -11.08
N PRO A 3 12.23 20.44 -11.22
CA PRO A 3 11.45 19.29 -10.79
C PRO A 3 11.83 18.06 -11.62
N ILE A 4 12.24 16.98 -10.95
CA ILE A 4 12.53 15.70 -11.61
C ILE A 4 11.24 15.19 -12.27
N PRO A 5 11.24 14.94 -13.60
CA PRO A 5 10.04 14.54 -14.32
C PRO A 5 9.55 13.16 -13.86
N ARG A 6 8.24 12.95 -13.93
CA ARG A 6 7.64 11.63 -13.67
C ARG A 6 7.89 10.75 -14.90
N PRO A 7 8.18 9.45 -14.73
CA PRO A 7 8.25 8.53 -15.85
C PRO A 7 6.91 8.53 -16.58
N VAL A 8 6.95 8.88 -17.86
CA VAL A 8 5.76 8.87 -18.72
C VAL A 8 5.50 7.41 -19.11
N CYS A 9 4.36 6.86 -18.69
CA CYS A 9 3.91 5.56 -19.16
C CYS A 9 3.41 5.70 -20.61
N GLY A 10 4.31 5.64 -21.59
CA GLY A 10 4.02 5.73 -23.02
C GLY A 10 5.06 5.00 -23.88
N LYS A 11 4.78 4.84 -25.19
CA LYS A 11 5.54 4.04 -26.19
C LYS A 11 7.02 4.46 -26.43
N GLY A 12 7.59 5.36 -25.63
CA GLY A 12 8.90 6.00 -25.85
C GLY A 12 10.05 5.49 -24.96
N GLY A 13 10.02 4.23 -24.53
CA GLY A 13 11.03 3.66 -23.65
C GLY A 13 10.63 3.77 -22.18
N ILE A 14 10.57 2.62 -21.49
CA ILE A 14 10.28 2.57 -20.06
C ILE A 14 11.55 3.02 -19.34
N THR A 15 11.65 4.30 -18.98
CA THR A 15 12.64 4.70 -17.98
C THR A 15 12.32 3.95 -16.70
N SER A 16 13.28 3.15 -16.24
CA SER A 16 13.11 2.41 -15.00
C SER A 16 12.88 3.41 -13.86
N LEU A 17 12.12 3.04 -12.83
CA LEU A 17 11.93 3.91 -11.67
C LEU A 17 13.28 4.35 -11.08
N GLN A 18 14.26 3.44 -11.10
CA GLN A 18 15.62 3.69 -10.63
C GLN A 18 16.31 4.79 -11.44
N ASP A 19 16.21 4.72 -12.77
CA ASP A 19 16.76 5.73 -13.67
C ASP A 19 16.07 7.09 -13.50
N ALA A 20 14.74 7.09 -13.41
CA ALA A 20 13.94 8.30 -13.15
C ALA A 20 14.23 8.94 -11.78
N MET A 21 14.73 8.16 -10.82
CA MET A 21 15.19 8.67 -9.52
C MET A 21 16.65 9.15 -9.55
N GLY A 22 17.41 8.89 -10.62
CA GLY A 22 18.85 9.15 -10.70
C GLY A 22 19.69 8.19 -9.85
N LEU A 23 19.16 7.00 -9.55
CA LEU A 23 19.82 5.97 -8.74
C LEU A 23 20.35 4.81 -9.59
N SER A 24 20.50 5.00 -10.91
CA SER A 24 21.05 3.98 -11.81
C SER A 24 22.49 3.62 -11.47
N ALA A 25 23.28 4.57 -10.96
CA ALA A 25 24.65 4.35 -10.51
C ALA A 25 24.78 3.60 -9.17
N ASP A 26 23.74 3.60 -8.34
CA ASP A 26 23.73 2.97 -7.02
C ASP A 26 22.49 2.07 -6.83
N PRO A 27 22.54 0.83 -7.35
CA PRO A 27 21.46 -0.13 -7.19
C PRO A 27 21.23 -0.55 -5.73
N GLY A 28 22.28 -0.53 -4.89
CA GLY A 28 22.19 -0.92 -3.49
C GLY A 28 21.26 -0.01 -2.69
N THR A 29 21.40 1.31 -2.88
CA THR A 29 20.48 2.30 -2.26
C THR A 29 19.05 2.11 -2.76
N PHE A 30 18.85 1.85 -4.05
CA PHE A 30 17.52 1.63 -4.60
C PHE A 30 16.85 0.36 -4.02
N ASP A 31 17.61 -0.72 -3.85
CA ASP A 31 17.13 -1.95 -3.24
C ASP A 31 16.80 -1.78 -1.75
N ALA A 32 17.63 -1.05 -1.00
CA ALA A 32 17.37 -0.71 0.40
C ALA A 32 16.05 0.08 0.54
N ILE A 33 15.82 1.06 -0.34
CA ILE A 33 14.58 1.84 -0.38
C ILE A 33 13.37 0.93 -0.66
N LYS A 34 13.45 0.08 -1.70
CA LYS A 34 12.37 -0.86 -2.04
C LYS A 34 12.04 -1.80 -0.88
N LYS A 35 13.06 -2.32 -0.20
CA LYS A 35 12.89 -3.19 0.97
C LYS A 35 12.16 -2.46 2.09
N CYS A 36 12.61 -1.25 2.43
CA CYS A 36 11.97 -0.42 3.44
C CYS A 36 10.50 -0.11 3.11
N LEU A 37 10.19 0.20 1.85
CA LEU A 37 8.80 0.47 1.43
C LEU A 37 7.91 -0.77 1.56
N ARG A 38 8.42 -1.97 1.28
CA ARG A 38 7.68 -3.23 1.44
C ARG A 38 7.42 -3.59 2.90
N GLU A 39 8.38 -3.35 3.78
CA GLU A 39 8.20 -3.55 5.22
C GLU A 39 7.12 -2.61 5.75
N LEU A 40 7.23 -1.31 5.43
CA LEU A 40 6.22 -0.33 5.83
C LEU A 40 4.83 -0.62 5.23
N SER A 41 4.76 -1.15 4.01
CA SER A 41 3.47 -1.47 3.41
C SER A 41 2.79 -2.62 4.12
N LYS A 42 3.53 -3.66 4.53
CA LYS A 42 2.99 -4.78 5.31
C LYS A 42 2.45 -4.34 6.67
N ASP A 43 3.12 -3.39 7.30
CA ASP A 43 2.76 -2.92 8.64
C ASP A 43 1.53 -1.99 8.65
N ILE A 44 1.30 -1.25 7.56
CA ILE A 44 0.36 -0.11 7.56
C ILE A 44 -0.74 -0.25 6.51
N LEU A 45 -0.43 -0.78 5.33
CA LEU A 45 -1.34 -0.83 4.19
C LEU A 45 -1.95 -2.22 4.04
N ASP A 46 -3.15 -2.28 3.48
CA ASP A 46 -3.86 -3.54 3.31
C ASP A 46 -3.49 -4.17 1.96
N GLU A 47 -2.58 -5.16 1.95
CA GLU A 47 -2.07 -5.76 0.70
C GLU A 47 -3.15 -6.43 -0.17
N GLY A 48 -4.29 -6.80 0.42
CA GLY A 48 -5.44 -7.35 -0.28
C GLY A 48 -6.20 -6.34 -1.15
N HIS A 49 -6.01 -5.03 -0.92
CA HIS A 49 -6.74 -3.98 -1.62
C HIS A 49 -5.88 -3.31 -2.71
N PRO A 50 -6.45 -3.03 -3.90
CA PRO A 50 -5.76 -2.25 -4.92
C PRO A 50 -5.49 -0.82 -4.43
N PHE A 51 -4.49 -0.17 -5.04
CA PHE A 51 -4.03 1.17 -4.65
C PHE A 51 -5.16 2.22 -4.49
N GLY A 52 -6.18 2.18 -5.36
CA GLY A 52 -7.28 3.15 -5.33
C GLY A 52 -8.34 2.90 -4.24
N GLN A 53 -8.27 1.77 -3.53
CA GLN A 53 -9.18 1.39 -2.45
C GLN A 53 -8.51 1.44 -1.07
N GLN A 54 -7.26 1.93 -0.99
CA GLN A 54 -6.56 2.10 0.28
C GLN A 54 -7.17 3.27 1.06
N ASP A 55 -7.21 3.14 2.38
CA ASP A 55 -7.62 4.23 3.29
C ASP A 55 -6.64 5.42 3.15
N PRO A 56 -7.13 6.64 2.84
CA PRO A 56 -6.29 7.82 2.72
C PRO A 56 -5.50 8.15 3.99
N ALA A 57 -6.04 7.87 5.19
CA ALA A 57 -5.36 8.15 6.46
C ALA A 57 -4.17 7.20 6.69
N LYS A 58 -4.35 5.90 6.42
CA LYS A 58 -3.25 4.91 6.42
C LYS A 58 -2.19 5.27 5.37
N TRP A 59 -2.62 5.70 4.18
CA TRP A 59 -1.71 6.12 3.11
C TRP A 59 -0.85 7.32 3.52
N GLU A 60 -1.44 8.34 4.14
CA GLU A 60 -0.69 9.50 4.63
C GLU A 60 0.34 9.11 5.70
N THR A 61 -0.07 8.28 6.66
CA THR A 61 0.82 7.74 7.70
C THR A 61 1.99 6.95 7.09
N PHE A 62 1.71 6.14 6.08
CA PHE A 62 2.73 5.40 5.33
C PHE A 62 3.73 6.34 4.65
N VAL A 63 3.25 7.37 3.94
CA VAL A 63 4.12 8.36 3.28
C VAL A 63 4.99 9.11 4.30
N GLN A 64 4.42 9.55 5.41
CA GLN A 64 5.16 10.24 6.47
C GLN A 64 6.29 9.35 7.04
N LYS A 65 6.00 8.09 7.35
CA LYS A 65 7.02 7.13 7.85
C LYS A 65 8.08 6.82 6.80
N ALA A 66 7.70 6.66 5.53
CA ALA A 66 8.65 6.43 4.45
C ALA A 66 9.60 7.63 4.26
N VAL A 67 9.08 8.85 4.30
CA VAL A 67 9.87 10.10 4.23
C VAL A 67 10.77 10.26 5.46
N ALA A 68 10.32 9.84 6.63
CA ALA A 68 11.13 9.85 7.85
C ALA A 68 12.31 8.88 7.78
N ARG A 69 12.10 7.66 7.26
CA ARG A 69 13.17 6.66 7.09
C ARG A 69 14.14 7.00 5.96
N HIS A 70 13.64 7.55 4.85
CA HIS A 70 14.46 7.94 3.70
C HIS A 70 14.18 9.41 3.32
N PRO A 71 14.96 10.35 3.87
CA PRO A 71 14.81 11.78 3.59
C PRO A 71 14.98 12.16 2.10
N LEU A 72 15.57 11.28 1.29
CA LEU A 72 15.69 11.42 -0.16
C LEU A 72 14.33 11.70 -0.83
N PHE A 73 13.24 11.16 -0.30
CA PHE A 73 11.90 11.39 -0.84
C PHE A 73 11.41 12.84 -0.76
N ARG A 74 11.96 13.65 0.15
CA ARG A 74 11.61 15.08 0.28
C ARG A 74 11.99 15.89 -0.97
N ARG A 75 12.95 15.39 -1.75
CA ARG A 75 13.43 16.05 -2.98
C ARG A 75 12.43 15.93 -4.13
N TYR A 76 11.52 14.96 -4.08
CA TYR A 76 10.60 14.67 -5.17
C TYR A 76 9.23 15.30 -4.89
N LYS A 77 8.71 16.04 -5.88
CA LYS A 77 7.38 16.68 -5.79
C LYS A 77 6.29 15.63 -5.54
N ASN A 78 5.53 15.84 -4.48
CA ASN A 78 4.43 14.97 -4.02
C ASN A 78 4.89 13.52 -3.77
N GLN A 79 6.16 13.33 -3.42
CA GLN A 79 6.75 12.03 -3.14
C GLN A 79 6.41 10.97 -4.21
N TRP A 80 6.41 11.39 -5.48
CA TRP A 80 5.93 10.56 -6.59
C TRP A 80 6.61 9.18 -6.67
N PRO A 81 7.89 8.96 -6.29
CA PRO A 81 8.49 7.64 -6.35
C PRO A 81 7.78 6.64 -5.44
N ILE A 82 7.36 7.08 -4.25
CA ILE A 82 6.60 6.27 -3.30
C ILE A 82 5.27 5.85 -3.93
N LYS A 83 4.51 6.83 -4.43
CA LYS A 83 3.19 6.59 -5.05
C LYS A 83 3.29 5.66 -6.26
N TRP A 84 4.28 5.89 -7.13
CA TRP A 84 4.50 5.08 -8.33
C TRP A 84 4.86 3.64 -7.95
N TYR A 85 5.80 3.46 -7.02
CA TYR A 85 6.23 2.14 -6.58
C TYR A 85 5.09 1.34 -5.95
N MET A 86 4.31 1.95 -5.06
CA MET A 86 3.20 1.28 -4.40
C MET A 86 2.05 0.94 -5.34
N ARG A 87 1.75 1.81 -6.32
CA ARG A 87 0.75 1.49 -7.35
C ARG A 87 1.14 0.22 -8.12
N LYS A 88 2.42 0.07 -8.45
CA LYS A 88 2.93 -1.14 -9.10
C LYS A 88 2.86 -2.35 -8.15
N CYS A 89 3.36 -2.21 -6.92
CA CYS A 89 3.41 -3.30 -5.94
C CYS A 89 2.02 -3.87 -5.61
N LEU A 90 1.06 -3.01 -5.21
CA LEU A 90 -0.30 -3.42 -4.88
C LEU A 90 -1.10 -3.90 -6.11
N GLY A 91 -0.77 -3.35 -7.29
CA GLY A 91 -1.32 -3.83 -8.55
C GLY A 91 -0.94 -5.30 -8.82
N HIS A 92 0.32 -5.66 -8.59
CA HIS A 92 0.80 -7.04 -8.73
C HIS A 92 0.21 -7.96 -7.65
N THR A 93 0.19 -7.56 -6.38
CA THR A 93 -0.35 -8.39 -5.29
C THR A 93 -1.84 -8.70 -5.50
N SER A 94 -2.64 -7.68 -5.82
CA SER A 94 -4.07 -7.89 -6.09
C SER A 94 -4.32 -8.73 -7.35
N TYR A 95 -3.46 -8.63 -8.37
CA TYR A 95 -3.53 -9.50 -9.55
C TYR A 95 -3.25 -10.96 -9.18
N ASN A 96 -2.18 -11.21 -8.42
CA ASN A 96 -1.80 -12.56 -8.01
C ASN A 96 -2.86 -13.21 -7.14
N ALA A 97 -3.43 -12.48 -6.17
CA ALA A 97 -4.54 -12.97 -5.35
C ALA A 97 -5.73 -13.41 -6.22
N ARG A 98 -6.10 -12.62 -7.24
CA ARG A 98 -7.17 -12.99 -8.19
C ARG A 98 -6.83 -14.22 -9.04
N GLN A 99 -5.56 -14.42 -9.41
CA GLN A 99 -5.16 -15.61 -10.17
C GLN A 99 -5.20 -16.86 -9.29
N GLN A 100 -4.80 -16.76 -8.02
CA GLN A 100 -4.87 -17.87 -7.07
C GLN A 100 -6.31 -18.34 -6.87
N CYS A 101 -7.26 -17.43 -6.63
CA CYS A 101 -8.67 -17.79 -6.48
C CYS A 101 -9.25 -18.51 -7.72
N LYS A 102 -8.74 -18.23 -8.93
CA LYS A 102 -9.18 -18.93 -10.16
C LYS A 102 -8.65 -20.36 -10.23
N LEU A 103 -7.40 -20.58 -9.81
CA LEU A 103 -6.80 -21.91 -9.82
C LEU A 103 -7.51 -22.83 -8.82
N ASP A 104 -7.82 -22.32 -7.62
CA ASP A 104 -8.55 -23.09 -6.59
C ASP A 104 -9.95 -23.50 -7.08
N GLN A 105 -10.65 -22.62 -7.81
CA GLN A 105 -11.95 -22.94 -8.41
C GLN A 105 -11.86 -24.01 -9.51
N SER A 106 -10.75 -24.05 -10.26
CA SER A 106 -10.54 -25.08 -11.30
C SER A 106 -10.07 -26.42 -10.73
N ALA A 107 -9.36 -26.41 -9.61
CA ALA A 107 -8.90 -27.62 -8.92
C ALA A 107 -9.99 -28.25 -8.02
N GLY A 108 -11.00 -27.47 -7.64
CA GLY A 108 -12.12 -27.90 -6.79
C GLY A 108 -13.23 -28.69 -7.48
N VAL A 109 -13.17 -28.93 -8.79
CA VAL A 109 -14.09 -29.89 -9.46
C VAL A 109 -13.53 -31.30 -9.28
N VAL A 110 -13.51 -31.76 -8.03
CA VAL A 110 -13.45 -33.19 -7.76
C VAL A 110 -14.90 -33.68 -7.84
N ILE A 111 -15.28 -34.13 -9.03
CA ILE A 111 -16.40 -35.05 -9.24
C ILE A 111 -15.99 -36.34 -8.51
N SER A 112 -16.31 -36.45 -7.23
CA SER A 112 -16.31 -37.72 -6.52
C SER A 112 -17.73 -37.96 -6.05
N GLY A 113 -18.41 -38.82 -6.81
CA GLY A 113 -19.70 -39.35 -6.45
C GLY A 113 -19.61 -40.06 -5.12
N ALA A 114 -20.18 -39.43 -4.10
CA ALA A 114 -20.70 -40.10 -2.93
C ALA A 114 -22.02 -39.41 -2.61
N MET A 115 -23.12 -40.11 -2.87
CA MET A 115 -24.44 -39.75 -2.38
C MET A 115 -24.36 -39.70 -0.85
N VAL A 116 -24.42 -38.51 -0.27
CA VAL A 116 -24.69 -38.35 1.16
C VAL A 116 -26.19 -38.11 1.31
N PRO A 117 -26.88 -38.91 2.14
CA PRO A 117 -28.32 -38.91 2.25
C PRO A 117 -28.85 -37.66 2.95
N ALA A 118 -30.14 -37.44 2.73
CA ALA A 118 -30.93 -36.30 3.13
C ALA A 118 -30.86 -35.92 4.64
N SER A 119 -31.07 -34.62 4.85
CA SER A 119 -31.63 -33.94 6.05
C SER A 119 -30.71 -33.64 7.24
N PRO A 120 -31.01 -32.62 8.09
CA PRO A 120 -32.19 -31.74 8.10
C PRO A 120 -31.89 -30.23 7.98
N GLN A 121 -32.91 -29.53 7.51
CA GLN A 121 -33.03 -28.08 7.42
C GLN A 121 -32.69 -27.41 8.77
N SER A 122 -31.66 -26.58 8.77
CA SER A 122 -31.48 -25.54 9.80
C SER A 122 -31.42 -24.19 9.08
N ASP A 123 -32.55 -23.50 9.16
CA ASP A 123 -32.82 -22.15 8.70
C ASP A 123 -31.88 -21.17 9.44
N SER A 124 -30.73 -20.86 8.84
CA SER A 124 -29.86 -19.79 9.32
C SER A 124 -29.28 -19.06 8.11
N LYS A 125 -30.15 -18.25 7.54
CA LYS A 125 -29.92 -17.20 6.55
C LYS A 125 -28.77 -16.27 6.96
N TYR A 126 -27.54 -16.60 6.60
CA TYR A 126 -26.43 -15.64 6.53
C TYR A 126 -25.45 -16.05 5.41
N GLU A 127 -25.81 -15.68 4.19
CA GLU A 127 -24.91 -15.64 3.04
C GLU A 127 -23.94 -14.45 3.21
N PRO A 128 -22.61 -14.66 3.29
CA PRO A 128 -21.67 -13.58 3.02
C PRO A 128 -21.60 -13.40 1.50
N GLU A 129 -22.59 -12.70 0.97
CA GLU A 129 -22.69 -12.35 -0.43
C GLU A 129 -21.49 -11.44 -0.78
N CYS A 130 -20.48 -12.00 -1.45
CA CYS A 130 -19.38 -11.24 -2.03
C CYS A 130 -19.91 -10.46 -3.24
N HIS A 131 -20.65 -9.38 -2.97
CA HIS A 131 -21.15 -8.44 -3.96
C HIS A 131 -19.98 -7.86 -4.75
N ARG A 132 -19.78 -8.37 -5.97
CA ARG A 132 -18.99 -7.71 -6.99
C ARG A 132 -19.78 -6.49 -7.44
N VAL A 133 -19.66 -5.40 -6.69
CA VAL A 133 -20.30 -4.12 -7.04
C VAL A 133 -19.66 -3.59 -8.31
N SER A 134 -20.30 -3.88 -9.44
CA SER A 134 -20.05 -3.22 -10.72
C SER A 134 -20.82 -1.91 -10.74
N SER A 135 -20.31 -0.88 -10.06
CA SER A 135 -20.87 0.48 -10.16
C SER A 135 -20.53 1.07 -11.53
N LYS A 136 -21.49 0.94 -12.45
CA LYS A 136 -21.67 1.86 -13.57
C LYS A 136 -22.92 2.65 -13.29
N GLU A 137 -22.81 3.85 -12.73
CA GLU A 137 -23.82 4.88 -12.94
C GLU A 137 -23.18 6.24 -13.15
N VAL A 138 -23.85 6.97 -14.01
CA VAL A 138 -23.46 8.14 -14.79
C VAL A 138 -24.53 9.20 -14.46
N THR A 139 -24.10 10.46 -14.40
CA THR A 139 -24.89 11.69 -14.59
C THR A 139 -25.52 12.40 -13.37
N VAL A 140 -24.91 13.58 -13.13
CA VAL A 140 -25.49 14.94 -12.91
C VAL A 140 -26.09 15.31 -11.55
N GLY A 141 -25.44 16.32 -10.98
CA GLY A 141 -26.09 17.52 -10.44
C GLY A 141 -26.68 17.39 -9.05
N ASN A 142 -25.96 17.89 -8.04
CA ASN A 142 -26.53 18.85 -7.10
C ASN A 142 -25.47 19.42 -6.14
N ASN A 143 -25.61 20.72 -5.90
CA ASN A 143 -24.83 21.52 -4.96
C ASN A 143 -24.92 20.94 -3.54
N VAL A 144 -23.78 20.58 -2.96
CA VAL A 144 -23.66 20.34 -1.52
C VAL A 144 -22.73 21.40 -0.93
N ARG A 145 -23.34 22.27 -0.12
CA ARG A 145 -22.71 23.28 0.71
C ARG A 145 -22.10 22.56 1.92
N MET A 146 -20.77 22.48 2.00
CA MET A 146 -20.11 21.94 3.20
C MET A 146 -20.17 22.96 4.34
N VAL A 147 -20.82 22.55 5.43
CA VAL A 147 -20.73 23.19 6.75
C VAL A 147 -19.43 22.74 7.40
N VAL A 148 -18.62 23.70 7.81
CA VAL A 148 -17.36 23.51 8.55
C VAL A 148 -17.72 23.11 9.98
N ALA A 149 -17.46 21.87 10.36
CA ALA A 149 -17.38 21.45 11.75
C ALA A 149 -15.91 21.39 12.14
N GLY A 150 -15.46 22.38 12.91
CA GLY A 150 -14.15 22.39 13.54
C GLY A 150 -14.15 21.46 14.74
N GLU A 151 -13.47 20.33 14.63
CA GLU A 151 -13.16 19.45 15.75
C GLU A 151 -11.69 19.67 16.14
N ALA A 152 -11.50 20.28 17.32
CA ALA A 152 -10.19 20.55 17.89
C ALA A 152 -9.51 19.23 18.28
N ALA A 153 -8.56 18.78 17.47
CA ALA A 153 -7.68 17.67 17.80
C ALA A 153 -6.88 18.00 19.07
N THR A 154 -7.07 17.19 20.11
CA THR A 154 -6.39 17.35 21.40
C THR A 154 -4.91 16.93 21.32
N PRO A 155 -3.98 17.65 21.97
CA PRO A 155 -2.53 17.48 21.82
C PRO A 155 -1.92 16.32 22.63
N SER A 156 -2.70 15.30 23.01
CA SER A 156 -2.20 14.23 23.90
C SER A 156 -1.40 13.14 23.17
N CYS A 157 -1.66 12.90 21.87
CA CYS A 157 -1.07 11.76 21.15
C CYS A 157 0.38 11.99 20.64
N VAL A 158 0.87 13.23 20.62
CA VAL A 158 2.21 13.55 20.06
C VAL A 158 3.33 13.25 21.05
N LYS A 159 3.05 13.26 22.37
CA LYS A 159 4.09 13.08 23.40
C LYS A 159 4.57 11.63 23.53
N GLU A 160 3.68 10.64 23.35
CA GLU A 160 4.07 9.23 23.36
C GLU A 160 4.90 8.82 22.14
N PHE A 161 4.62 9.40 20.97
CA PHE A 161 5.37 9.09 19.74
C PHE A 161 6.83 9.60 19.80
N VAL A 162 7.07 10.74 20.44
CA VAL A 162 8.44 11.27 20.66
C VAL A 162 9.19 10.46 21.73
N ALA A 163 8.51 9.95 22.76
CA ALA A 163 9.10 9.06 23.76
C ALA A 163 9.51 7.70 23.16
N TRP A 164 8.70 7.16 22.25
CA TRP A 164 9.00 5.92 21.51
C TRP A 164 10.21 6.07 20.57
N LEU A 165 10.35 7.22 19.88
CA LEU A 165 11.50 7.51 19.01
C LEU A 165 12.82 7.65 19.78
N ARG A 166 12.80 8.12 21.04
CA ARG A 166 14.02 8.25 21.87
C ARG A 166 14.54 6.91 22.39
N SER A 167 13.68 5.92 22.61
CA SER A 167 14.12 4.59 23.10
C SER A 167 14.73 3.69 22.03
N ARG A 168 14.52 3.95 20.72
CA ARG A 168 15.00 3.05 19.64
C ARG A 168 16.21 3.54 18.84
N CYS A 169 16.70 4.74 19.08
CA CYS A 169 17.86 5.29 18.36
C CYS A 169 19.22 5.09 19.05
N ILE A 170 19.28 4.49 20.24
CA ILE A 170 20.54 4.37 21.01
C ILE A 170 21.38 3.13 20.61
N ASP A 171 20.79 2.09 20.02
CA ASP A 171 21.54 0.83 19.77
C ASP A 171 22.36 0.78 18.47
N LEU A 172 22.19 1.71 17.53
CA LEU A 172 22.93 1.67 16.26
C LEU A 172 24.33 2.30 16.31
N SER A 173 24.74 2.91 17.44
CA SER A 173 26.07 3.54 17.56
C SER A 173 27.18 2.65 18.12
N ARG A 174 26.90 1.41 18.56
CA ARG A 174 27.90 0.55 19.23
C ARG A 174 28.56 -0.52 18.36
N ALA A 175 28.16 -0.68 17.10
CA ALA A 175 28.68 -1.76 16.24
C ALA A 175 29.91 -1.39 15.38
N SER A 176 30.32 -0.12 15.34
CA SER A 176 31.35 0.37 14.39
C SER A 176 32.74 0.60 15.03
N LYS A 177 33.10 -0.13 16.09
CA LYS A 177 34.37 0.08 16.83
C LYS A 177 35.16 -1.20 17.15
N ARG A 178 35.03 -2.24 16.33
CA ARG A 178 35.81 -3.49 16.46
C ARG A 178 36.43 -3.93 15.14
N GLN A 179 37.22 -3.09 14.50
CA GLN A 179 38.30 -3.51 13.59
C GLN A 179 39.40 -2.45 13.65
N ALA A 180 40.29 -2.62 14.63
CA ALA A 180 41.64 -2.06 14.67
C ALA A 180 42.58 -3.24 14.91
#